data_AF-A0AAD7G2F2-F1
#
_entry.id   AF-A0AAD7G2F2-F1
#
_cell.length_a   1.000
_cell.length_b   1.000
_cell.length_c   1.000
_cell.angle_alpha   90.00
_cell.angle_beta   90.00
_cell.angle_gamma   90.00
#
_symmetry.space_group_name_H-M   'P 1'
#
loop_
_entity.id
_entity.type
_entity.pdbx_description
1 polymer ?
#
loop_
_entity_poly.entity_id
_entity_poly.type
_entity_poly.pdbx_seq_one_letter_code
_entity_poly.pdbx_strand_id
1 'polypeptide(L)' 'MSSKRGRKRNDNLPPNRARDVQRAFRARRAAHLQALEERVSELEEENNCLRQALSLPPANRPPLGKGPTGKDKPKAYE' A
#
# COMPACT_ATOMS: atom_id res chain seq x y z
N MET A 1 15.55 -6.07 27.08
CA MET A 1 16.23 -4.90 26.46
C MET A 1 15.19 -4.07 25.70
N SER A 2 14.61 -3.07 26.36
CA SER A 2 13.48 -2.28 25.85
C SER A 2 13.87 -1.54 24.56
N SER A 3 13.34 -1.99 23.42
CA SER A 3 13.47 -1.34 22.12
C SER A 3 12.85 0.05 22.17
N LYS A 4 13.66 1.07 22.46
CA LYS A 4 13.28 2.49 22.33
C LYS A 4 13.17 2.82 20.84
N ARG A 5 12.08 2.38 20.21
CA ARG A 5 11.70 2.84 18.87
C ARG A 5 11.20 4.28 18.96
N GLY A 6 12.07 5.21 18.57
CA GLY A 6 11.68 6.52 18.06
C GLY A 6 11.55 7.64 19.08
N ARG A 7 11.76 8.86 18.57
CA ARG A 7 11.45 10.12 19.25
C ARG A 7 9.93 10.30 19.24
N LYS A 8 9.32 10.47 20.43
CA LYS A 8 7.87 10.65 20.60
C LYS A 8 7.37 11.77 19.66
N ARG A 9 6.30 11.51 18.90
CA ARG A 9 5.68 12.50 18.00
C ARG A 9 5.28 13.70 18.85
N ASN A 10 5.85 14.86 18.58
CA ASN A 10 5.45 16.10 19.24
C ASN A 10 4.44 16.79 18.33
N ASP A 11 3.16 16.70 18.68
CA ASP A 11 2.06 17.31 17.95
C ASP A 11 1.94 18.83 18.21
N ASN A 12 2.72 19.36 19.14
CA ASN A 12 2.81 20.78 19.45
C ASN A 12 3.98 21.47 18.72
N LEU A 13 4.55 20.83 17.69
CA LEU A 13 5.59 21.48 16.88
C LEU A 13 4.96 22.63 16.10
N PRO A 14 5.55 23.84 16.15
CA PRO A 14 5.01 24.99 15.46
C PRO A 14 4.96 24.73 13.94
N PRO A 15 3.98 25.33 13.23
CA PRO A 15 3.83 25.19 11.79
C PRO A 15 5.16 25.48 11.07
N ASN A 16 5.60 24.53 10.25
CA ASN A 16 6.82 24.67 9.48
C ASN A 16 6.50 24.34 8.02
N ARG A 17 6.58 25.35 7.15
CA ARG A 17 6.30 25.25 5.72
C ARG A 17 6.97 24.03 5.06
N ALA A 18 8.21 23.72 5.42
CA ALA A 18 8.92 22.56 4.86
C ALA A 18 8.28 21.22 5.29
N ARG A 19 7.82 21.13 6.55
CA ARG A 19 7.11 19.92 7.04
C ARG A 19 5.77 19.75 6.35
N ASP A 20 5.01 20.82 6.14
CA ASP A 20 3.70 20.76 5.49
C ASP A 20 3.82 20.33 4.03
N VAL A 21 4.83 20.85 3.31
CA VAL A 21 5.17 20.39 1.96
C VAL A 21 5.49 18.89 1.94
N GLN A 22 6.30 18.40 2.89
CA GLN A 22 6.60 16.96 2.98
C GLN A 22 5.37 16.12 3.35
N ARG A 23 4.49 16.61 4.23
CA ARG A 23 3.24 15.92 4.59
C ARG A 23 2.33 15.82 3.37
N ALA A 24 2.15 16.91 2.63
CA ALA A 24 1.36 16.94 1.40
C ALA A 24 1.96 16.01 0.33
N PHE A 25 3.28 15.99 0.16
CA PHE A 25 3.94 15.07 -0.76
C PHE A 25 3.71 13.60 -0.38
N ARG A 26 3.89 13.25 0.90
CA ARG A 26 3.63 11.88 1.40
C ARG A 26 2.18 11.48 1.19
N ALA A 27 1.22 12.37 1.47
CA ALA A 27 -0.20 12.11 1.26
C ALA A 27 -0.52 11.85 -0.23
N ARG A 28 0.01 12.68 -1.14
CA ARG A 28 -0.16 12.47 -2.60
C ARG A 28 0.45 11.16 -3.06
N ARG A 29 1.65 10.82 -2.58
CA ARG A 29 2.31 9.54 -2.92
C ARG A 29 1.49 8.35 -2.41
N ALA A 30 0.97 8.42 -1.19
CA ALA A 30 0.13 7.36 -0.64
C ALA A 30 -1.15 7.18 -1.46
N ALA A 31 -1.84 8.27 -1.81
CA ALA A 31 -3.04 8.21 -2.65
C ALA A 31 -2.75 7.62 -4.04
N HIS A 32 -1.64 8.00 -4.66
CA HIS A 32 -1.23 7.44 -5.96
C HIS A 32 -0.90 5.94 -5.87
N LEU A 33 -0.21 5.50 -4.82
CA LEU A 33 0.07 4.07 -4.60
C LEU A 33 -1.23 3.29 -4.41
N GLN A 34 -2.16 3.80 -3.60
CA GLN A 34 -3.46 3.18 -3.40
C GLN A 34 -4.23 3.03 -4.72
N ALA A 35 -4.29 4.09 -5.54
CA ALA A 35 -4.96 4.04 -6.84
C ALA A 35 -4.34 3.01 -7.80
N LEU A 36 -3.01 2.85 -7.76
CA LEU A 36 -2.35 1.80 -8.54
C LEU A 36 -2.67 0.40 -8.01
N GLU A 37 -2.67 0.21 -6.69
CA GLU A 37 -3.02 -1.06 -6.06
C GLU A 37 -4.47 -1.48 -6.41
N GLU A 38 -5.42 -0.54 -6.36
CA GLU A 38 -6.83 -0.75 -6.74
C GLU A 38 -6.93 -1.17 -8.21
N ARG A 39 -6.33 -0.41 -9.13
CA ARG A 39 -6.35 -0.72 -10.57
C ARG A 39 -5.73 -2.06 -10.90
N VAL A 40 -4.65 -2.44 -10.21
CA VAL A 40 -4.06 -3.76 -10.41
C VAL A 40 -5.01 -4.84 -9.92
N SER A 41 -5.63 -4.69 -8.75
CA SER A 41 -6.63 -5.64 -8.23
C SER A 41 -7.75 -5.91 -9.24
N GLU A 42 -8.33 -4.85 -9.81
CA GLU A 42 -9.37 -4.95 -10.86
C GLU A 42 -8.87 -5.77 -12.07
N LEU A 43 -7.66 -5.45 -12.56
CA LEU A 43 -7.06 -6.18 -13.68
C LEU A 43 -6.74 -7.64 -13.34
N GLU A 44 -6.37 -7.96 -12.09
CA GLU A 44 -6.14 -9.33 -11.68
C GLU A 44 -7.44 -10.15 -11.64
N GLU A 45 -8.52 -9.55 -11.14
CA GLU A 45 -9.87 -10.15 -11.14
C GLU A 45 -10.37 -10.40 -12.57
N GLU A 46 -10.30 -9.39 -13.45
CA GLU A 46 -10.66 -9.53 -14.85
C GLU A 46 -9.84 -10.62 -15.55
N ASN A 47 -8.51 -10.66 -15.33
CA ASN A 47 -7.65 -11.67 -15.92
C ASN A 47 -8.02 -13.09 -15.46
N ASN A 48 -8.38 -13.25 -14.18
CA ASN A 48 -8.80 -14.54 -13.65
C ASN A 48 -10.11 -15.00 -14.28
N CYS A 49 -11.10 -14.10 -14.43
CA CYS A 49 -12.35 -14.40 -15.12
C CYS A 49 -12.12 -14.81 -16.59
N LEU A 50 -11.27 -14.08 -17.32
CA LEU A 50 -10.94 -14.40 -18.71
C LEU A 50 -10.20 -15.73 -18.84
N ARG A 51 -9.27 -16.03 -17.92
CA ARG A 51 -8.56 -17.32 -17.89
C ARG A 51 -9.53 -18.48 -17.66
N GLN A 52 -10.47 -18.33 -16.73
CA GLN A 52 -11.51 -19.34 -16.48
C GLN A 52 -12.40 -19.55 -17.72
N ALA A 53 -12.85 -18.46 -18.34
CA ALA A 53 -13.69 -18.53 -19.54
C ALA A 53 -13.00 -19.23 -20.72
N LEU A 54 -11.68 -19.10 -20.83
CA LEU A 54 -10.87 -19.70 -21.88
C LEU A 54 -10.25 -21.05 -21.48
N SER A 55 -10.60 -21.61 -20.32
CA SER A 55 -9.99 -22.83 -19.77
C SER A 55 -8.45 -22.77 -19.70
N LEU A 56 -7.89 -21.58 -19.50
CA LEU A 56 -6.46 -21.37 -19.33
C LEU A 56 -6.03 -21.70 -17.90
N PRO A 57 -4.78 -22.14 -17.68
CA PRO A 57 -4.26 -22.35 -16.34
C PRO A 57 -4.28 -21.03 -15.53
N PRO A 58 -4.23 -21.08 -14.18
CA PRO A 58 -4.11 -19.89 -13.35
C PRO A 58 -2.88 -19.03 -13.68
N ALA A 59 -2.91 -17.75 -13.36
CA ALA A 59 -1.78 -16.85 -13.55
C ALA A 59 -0.60 -17.27 -12.67
N ASN A 60 0.57 -17.53 -13.28
CA ASN A 60 1.80 -17.86 -12.56
C ASN A 60 2.51 -16.58 -12.10
N ARG A 61 1.94 -15.92 -11.09
CA ARG A 61 2.55 -14.74 -10.46
C ARG A 61 2.34 -14.76 -8.94
N PRO A 62 3.35 -14.35 -8.16
CA PRO A 62 3.20 -14.21 -6.72
C PRO A 62 2.22 -13.07 -6.39
N PRO A 63 1.53 -13.15 -5.23
CA PRO A 63 0.63 -12.08 -4.80
C PRO A 63 1.42 -10.79 -4.56
N LEU A 64 0.84 -9.66 -4.97
CA LEU A 64 1.40 -8.34 -4.71
C LEU A 64 1.35 -8.05 -3.21
N GLY A 65 2.46 -7.54 -2.67
CA GLY A 65 2.50 -7.00 -1.32
C GLY A 65 1.60 -5.77 -1.22
N LYS A 66 1.03 -5.53 -0.03
CA LYS A 66 0.08 -4.41 0.19
C LYS A 66 0.72 -3.24 0.92
N GLY A 67 0.10 -2.08 0.73
CA GLY A 67 0.32 -0.87 1.52
C GLY A 67 1.58 -0.08 1.15
N PRO A 68 1.89 1.00 1.88
CA PRO A 68 2.85 2.01 1.43
C PRO A 68 4.29 1.52 1.28
N THR A 69 4.61 0.34 1.84
CA THR A 69 5.93 -0.28 1.73
C THR A 69 5.95 -1.55 0.86
N GLY A 70 4.80 -2.00 0.36
CA GLY A 70 4.66 -3.26 -0.36
C GLY A 70 5.05 -4.49 0.48
N LYS A 71 5.11 -4.34 1.81
CA LYS A 71 5.52 -5.37 2.76
C LYS A 71 4.50 -5.60 3.86
N ASP A 72 3.31 -5.01 3.75
CA ASP A 72 2.29 -5.24 4.75
C ASP A 72 1.89 -6.71 4.65
N LYS A 73 2.08 -7.44 5.76
CA LYS A 73 1.62 -8.81 5.87
C LYS A 73 0.08 -8.80 5.79
N PRO A 74 -0.54 -9.78 5.13
CA PRO A 74 -2.00 -9.90 5.20
C PRO A 74 -2.40 -9.96 6.67
N LYS A 75 -3.31 -9.06 7.10
CA LYS A 75 -3.89 -9.12 8.45
C LYS A 75 -4.60 -10.47 8.56
N ALA A 76 -4.09 -11.35 9.42
CA ALA A 76 -4.88 -12.47 9.91
C ALA A 76 -6.02 -11.86 10.75
N TYR A 77 -7.25 -11.94 10.26
CA TYR A 77 -8.41 -11.76 11.10
C TYR A 77 -8.53 -13.06 11.90
N GLU A 78 -8.27 -13.00 13.22
CA GLU A 78 -8.71 -14.00 14.20
C GLU A 78 -10.23 -13.89 14.38
#